data_AF-A0A6B8M383-F1
#
_entry.id   AF-A0A6B8M383-F1
#
_cell.length_a   1.000
_cell.length_b   1.000
_cell.length_c   1.000
_cell.angle_alpha   90.00
_cell.angle_beta   90.00
_cell.angle_gamma   90.00
#
_symmetry.space_group_name_H-M   'P 1'
#
loop_
_entity.id
_entity.type
_entity.pdbx_description
1 polymer ?
#
loop_
_entity_poly.entity_id
_entity_poly.type
_entity_poly.pdbx_seq_one_letter_code
_entity_poly.pdbx_strand_id
1 'polypeptide(L)'
;MLVTDMIHSCSNEMVAQAALKCIGGRFAERVHLAAQGKGLSVGRFVSVIVRDFARRADENVREALRERITGDDQPLLKGLRAVLEPALEDGALFIDDEIVLGRPFPAELSCAGIHQYQ
;
A
#
# COMPACT_ATOMS: atom_id res chain seq x y z
N MET A 1 -12.89 -3.82 -16.86
CA MET A 1 -12.77 -5.20 -16.39
C MET A 1 -11.44 -5.37 -15.67
N LEU A 2 -10.29 -5.44 -16.35
CA LEU A 2 -8.97 -5.68 -15.72
C LEU A 2 -8.70 -4.93 -14.40
N VAL A 3 -8.84 -3.60 -14.38
CA VAL A 3 -8.60 -2.79 -13.16
C VAL A 3 -9.62 -3.09 -12.07
N THR A 4 -10.90 -3.21 -12.43
CA THR A 4 -11.96 -3.58 -11.48
C THR A 4 -11.75 -4.99 -10.92
N ASP A 5 -11.33 -5.95 -11.74
CA ASP A 5 -11.08 -7.34 -11.33
C ASP A 5 -9.88 -7.43 -10.39
N MET A 6 -8.82 -6.66 -10.67
CA MET A 6 -7.67 -6.50 -9.78
C MET A 6 -8.10 -5.88 -8.44
N ILE A 7 -8.87 -4.78 -8.45
CA ILE A 7 -9.39 -4.15 -7.23
C ILE A 7 -10.20 -5.16 -6.42
N HIS A 8 -11.16 -5.83 -7.04
CA HIS A 8 -12.04 -6.78 -6.38
C HIS A 8 -11.25 -7.93 -5.75
N SER A 9 -10.31 -8.51 -6.50
CA SER A 9 -9.50 -9.66 -6.05
C SER A 9 -8.51 -9.26 -4.95
N CYS A 10 -7.70 -8.23 -5.19
CA CYS A 10 -6.64 -7.82 -4.27
C CYS A 10 -7.14 -6.99 -3.08
N SER A 11 -8.44 -6.66 -3.01
CA SER A 11 -9.08 -6.16 -1.78
C SER A 11 -9.25 -7.26 -0.72
N ASN A 12 -9.05 -8.53 -1.05
CA ASN A 12 -8.99 -9.64 -0.09
C ASN A 12 -7.54 -9.88 0.35
N GLU A 13 -7.30 -9.92 1.67
CA GLU A 13 -5.94 -10.03 2.24
C GLU A 13 -5.18 -11.28 1.76
N MET A 14 -5.86 -12.42 1.66
CA MET A 14 -5.23 -13.69 1.28
C MET A 14 -4.83 -13.69 -0.20
N VAL A 15 -5.70 -13.15 -1.06
CA VAL A 15 -5.44 -13.01 -2.50
C VAL A 15 -4.34 -11.97 -2.74
N ALA A 16 -4.39 -10.84 -2.03
CA ALA A 16 -3.36 -9.80 -2.06
C ALA A 16 -1.97 -10.36 -1.70
N GLN A 17 -1.90 -11.16 -0.63
CA GLN A 17 -0.66 -11.82 -0.24
C GLN A 17 -0.19 -12.83 -1.29
N ALA A 18 -1.08 -13.63 -1.86
CA ALA A 18 -0.75 -14.59 -2.91
C ALA A 18 -0.24 -13.87 -4.18
N ALA A 19 -0.91 -12.81 -4.61
CA ALA A 19 -0.50 -12.00 -5.75
C ALA A 19 0.89 -11.38 -5.54
N LEU A 20 1.18 -10.86 -4.35
CA LEU A 20 2.51 -10.34 -4.03
C LEU A 20 3.59 -11.44 -4.06
N LYS A 21 3.27 -12.65 -3.57
CA LYS A 21 4.19 -13.81 -3.69
C LYS A 21 4.48 -14.15 -5.16
N CYS A 22 3.48 -14.06 -6.04
CA CYS A 22 3.68 -14.28 -7.47
C CYS A 22 4.52 -13.18 -8.13
N ILE A 23 4.41 -11.91 -7.68
CA ILE A 23 5.29 -10.84 -8.14
C ILE A 23 6.74 -11.10 -7.70
N GLY A 24 6.93 -11.45 -6.43
CA GLY A 24 8.22 -11.86 -5.89
C GLY A 24 9.34 -10.80 -5.97
N GLY A 25 10.57 -11.28 -5.76
CA GLY A 25 11.79 -10.49 -5.85
C GLY A 25 11.89 -9.30 -4.88
N ARG A 26 12.80 -8.37 -5.19
CA ARG A 26 13.08 -7.18 -4.37
C ARG A 26 11.86 -6.29 -4.16
N PHE A 27 10.92 -6.28 -5.10
CA PHE A 27 9.68 -5.54 -4.94
C PHE A 27 8.83 -6.12 -3.81
N ALA A 28 8.62 -7.43 -3.78
CA ALA A 28 7.86 -8.08 -2.71
C ALA A 28 8.54 -7.92 -1.34
N GLU A 29 9.87 -7.94 -1.29
CA GLU A 29 10.64 -7.68 -0.06
C GLU A 29 10.41 -6.26 0.46
N ARG A 30 10.43 -5.23 -0.41
CA ARG A 30 10.13 -3.84 -0.03
C ARG A 30 8.73 -3.70 0.56
N VAL A 31 7.73 -4.33 -0.07
CA VAL A 31 6.36 -4.35 0.44
C VAL A 31 6.29 -5.06 1.80
N HIS A 32 7.03 -6.15 1.98
CA HIS A 32 7.09 -6.88 3.25
C HIS A 32 7.65 -6.00 4.37
N LEU A 33 8.78 -5.32 4.13
CA LEU A 33 9.40 -4.42 5.10
C LEU A 33 8.48 -3.23 5.43
N ALA A 34 7.80 -2.67 4.43
CA ALA A 34 6.83 -1.59 4.65
C ALA A 34 5.64 -2.05 5.50
N ALA A 35 5.13 -3.26 5.27
CA ALA A 35 4.06 -3.84 6.08
C ALA A 35 4.53 -4.09 7.53
N GLN A 36 5.71 -4.67 7.72
CA GLN A 36 6.32 -4.91 9.03
C GLN A 36 6.53 -3.60 9.81
N GLY A 37 7.07 -2.56 9.16
CA GLY A 37 7.27 -1.25 9.77
C GLY A 37 5.97 -0.60 10.28
N LYS A 38 4.81 -1.06 9.80
CA LYS A 38 3.48 -0.60 10.21
C LYS A 38 2.73 -1.62 11.09
N GLY A 39 3.38 -2.71 11.52
CA GLY A 39 2.76 -3.75 12.34
C GLY A 39 1.63 -4.51 11.64
N LEU A 40 1.62 -4.53 10.30
CA LEU A 40 0.57 -5.11 9.48
C LEU A 40 0.99 -6.46 8.89
N SER A 41 0.03 -7.37 8.73
CA SER A 41 0.23 -8.50 7.83
C SER A 41 0.40 -7.97 6.40
N VAL A 42 1.21 -8.66 5.58
CA VAL A 42 1.48 -8.26 4.20
C VAL A 42 0.20 -8.19 3.37
N GLY A 43 -0.66 -9.20 3.49
CA GLY A 43 -1.95 -9.23 2.81
C GLY A 43 -2.84 -8.05 3.19
N ARG A 44 -2.91 -7.73 4.49
CA ARG A 44 -3.64 -6.56 4.99
C ARG A 44 -3.10 -5.26 4.43
N PHE A 45 -1.78 -5.06 4.51
CA PHE A 45 -1.11 -3.87 3.99
C PHE A 45 -1.44 -3.63 2.51
N VAL A 46 -1.29 -4.66 1.68
CA VAL A 46 -1.60 -4.56 0.23
C VAL A 46 -3.09 -4.30 0.01
N SER A 47 -3.97 -5.02 0.70
CA SER A 47 -5.43 -4.87 0.51
C SER A 47 -5.93 -3.48 0.89
N VAL A 48 -5.35 -2.84 1.91
CA VAL A 48 -5.68 -1.48 2.32
C VAL A 48 -5.31 -0.48 1.22
N ILE A 49 -4.11 -0.61 0.62
CA ILE A 49 -3.69 0.24 -0.49
C ILE A 49 -4.63 0.09 -1.69
N VAL A 50 -4.99 -1.15 -2.03
CA VAL A 50 -5.89 -1.42 -3.16
C VAL A 50 -7.28 -0.82 -2.91
N ARG A 51 -7.81 -0.93 -1.69
CA ARG A 51 -9.09 -0.30 -1.30
C ARG A 51 -9.02 1.21 -1.33
N ASP A 52 -7.93 1.80 -0.87
CA ASP A 52 -7.74 3.25 -0.91
C ASP A 52 -7.64 3.76 -2.37
N PHE A 53 -6.88 3.07 -3.22
CA PHE A 53 -6.87 3.32 -4.66
C PHE A 53 -8.28 3.24 -5.25
N ALA A 54 -9.04 2.19 -4.93
CA ALA A 54 -10.40 2.03 -5.44
C ALA A 54 -11.35 3.17 -5.03
N ARG A 55 -11.13 3.75 -3.85
CA ARG A 55 -11.91 4.88 -3.32
C ARG A 55 -11.51 6.23 -3.95
N ARG A 56 -10.22 6.45 -4.19
CA ARG A 56 -9.67 7.76 -4.62
C ARG A 56 -9.48 7.89 -6.12
N ALA A 57 -9.25 6.79 -6.84
CA ALA A 57 -8.99 6.82 -8.27
C ALA A 57 -10.26 7.18 -9.06
N ASP A 58 -10.19 8.31 -9.75
CA ASP A 58 -11.21 8.68 -10.72
C ASP A 58 -11.10 7.83 -12.01
N GLU A 59 -12.03 8.04 -12.95
CA GLU A 59 -12.07 7.24 -14.17
C GLU A 59 -10.82 7.43 -15.03
N ASN A 60 -10.24 8.64 -15.07
CA ASN A 60 -9.03 8.90 -15.85
C ASN A 60 -7.84 8.11 -15.32
N VAL A 61 -7.67 8.05 -13.99
CA VAL A 61 -6.62 7.25 -13.35
C VAL A 61 -6.83 5.76 -13.62
N ARG A 62 -8.08 5.29 -13.56
CA ARG A 62 -8.41 3.88 -13.81
C ARG A 62 -8.16 3.49 -15.26
N GLU A 63 -8.52 4.34 -16.22
CA GLU A 63 -8.28 4.08 -17.63
C GLU A 63 -6.79 4.16 -17.98
N ALA A 64 -6.04 5.13 -17.44
CA ALA A 64 -4.59 5.16 -17.60
C ALA A 64 -3.90 3.88 -17.06
N LEU A 65 -4.36 3.37 -15.90
CA LEU A 65 -3.87 2.09 -15.38
C LEU A 65 -4.25 0.93 -16.30
N ARG A 66 -5.48 0.91 -16.83
CA ARG A 66 -5.94 -0.12 -17.76
C ARG A 66 -5.08 -0.15 -19.03
N GLU A 67 -4.83 1.00 -19.64
CA GLU A 67 -3.99 1.10 -20.84
C GLU A 67 -2.59 0.57 -20.57
N ARG A 68 -2.00 0.92 -19.42
CA ARG A 68 -0.65 0.47 -19.03
C ARG A 68 -0.52 -1.05 -18.85
N ILE A 69 -1.58 -1.72 -18.44
CA ILE A 69 -1.55 -3.17 -18.15
C ILE A 69 -2.13 -4.03 -19.27
N THR A 70 -2.86 -3.43 -20.20
CA THR A 70 -3.47 -4.17 -21.32
C THR A 70 -2.38 -4.75 -22.22
N GLY A 71 -2.53 -6.02 -22.60
CA GLY A 71 -1.57 -6.73 -23.45
C GLY A 71 -0.33 -7.27 -22.73
N ASP A 72 -0.23 -7.10 -21.40
CA ASP A 72 0.79 -7.76 -20.60
C ASP A 72 0.46 -9.24 -20.34
N ASP A 73 1.47 -10.08 -20.15
CA ASP A 73 1.29 -11.51 -19.84
C ASP A 73 0.59 -11.73 -18.49
N GLN A 74 0.81 -10.82 -17.52
CA GLN A 74 0.22 -10.90 -16.18
C GLN A 74 -0.36 -9.54 -15.76
N PRO A 75 -1.46 -9.11 -16.40
CA PRO A 75 -1.98 -7.75 -16.26
C PRO A 75 -2.43 -7.42 -14.83
N LEU A 76 -2.96 -8.41 -14.10
CA LEU A 76 -3.36 -8.26 -12.71
C LEU A 76 -2.15 -7.97 -11.81
N LEU A 77 -1.05 -8.73 -11.97
CA LEU A 77 0.16 -8.54 -11.17
C LEU A 77 0.87 -7.21 -11.51
N LYS A 78 0.91 -6.86 -12.80
CA LYS A 78 1.45 -5.57 -13.25
C LYS A 78 0.64 -4.40 -12.72
N GLY A 79 -0.68 -4.50 -12.73
CA GLY A 79 -1.57 -3.50 -12.15
C GLY A 79 -1.36 -3.36 -10.65
N LEU A 80 -1.29 -4.49 -9.92
CA LEU A 80 -1.08 -4.48 -8.48
C LEU A 80 0.26 -3.81 -8.14
N ARG A 81 1.32 -4.12 -8.88
CA ARG A 81 2.61 -3.46 -8.72
C ARG A 81 2.49 -1.95 -8.96
N ALA A 82 1.84 -1.53 -10.03
CA ALA A 82 1.67 -0.12 -10.37
C ALA A 82 0.89 0.68 -9.31
N VAL A 83 -0.06 0.03 -8.62
CA VAL A 83 -0.80 0.64 -7.49
C VAL A 83 0.06 0.72 -6.22
N LEU A 84 0.88 -0.30 -5.97
CA LEU A 84 1.69 -0.38 -4.76
C LEU A 84 2.96 0.49 -4.80
N GLU A 85 3.57 0.68 -5.97
CA GLU A 85 4.86 1.38 -6.10
C GLU A 85 4.80 2.83 -5.58
N PRO A 86 3.79 3.66 -5.93
CA PRO A 86 3.64 5.00 -5.36
C PRO A 86 3.44 5.00 -3.84
N ALA A 87 2.66 4.04 -3.32
CA ALA A 87 2.41 3.91 -1.88
C ALA A 87 3.66 3.51 -1.06
N LEU A 88 4.71 3.00 -1.71
CA LEU A 88 6.01 2.73 -1.09
C LEU A 88 6.95 3.93 -1.14
N GLU A 89 6.81 4.80 -2.15
CA GLU A 89 7.68 5.96 -2.37
C GLU A 89 7.27 7.15 -1.50
N ASP A 90 5.96 7.37 -1.33
CA ASP A 90 5.46 8.55 -0.61
C ASP A 90 5.51 8.40 0.93
N GLY A 91 5.78 7.21 1.47
CA GLY A 91 5.72 6.91 2.92
C GLY A 91 4.31 7.04 3.54
N ALA A 92 3.43 7.81 2.91
CA ALA A 92 2.06 8.08 3.29
C ALA A 92 1.15 6.97 2.77
N LEU A 93 0.80 6.04 3.65
CA LEU A 93 -0.57 5.55 3.57
C LEU A 93 -1.42 6.73 4.04
N PHE A 94 -2.22 7.32 3.15
CA PHE A 94 -3.26 8.27 3.52
C PHE A 94 -4.39 7.52 4.22
N ILE A 95 -4.14 7.14 5.48
CA ILE A 95 -5.14 6.53 6.38
C ILE A 95 -6.00 7.67 6.91
N ASP A 96 -7.06 8.02 6.18
CA ASP A 96 -8.17 8.74 6.77
C ASP A 96 -9.18 7.70 7.26
N ASP A 97 -9.31 7.66 8.58
CA ASP A 97 -10.33 7.06 9.44
C ASP A 97 -10.74 5.57 9.23
N GLU A 98 -10.75 4.81 10.33
CA GLU A 98 -11.24 3.42 10.50
C GLU A 98 -10.25 2.24 10.43
N ILE A 99 -8.96 2.45 10.69
CA ILE A 99 -8.13 1.36 11.23
C ILE A 99 -7.46 1.83 12.53
N VAL A 100 -8.19 1.66 13.64
CA VAL A 100 -7.61 1.64 15.00
C VAL A 100 -6.76 0.36 15.12
N LEU A 101 -5.54 0.39 14.61
CA LEU A 101 -4.51 -0.56 15.03
C LEU A 101 -3.85 0.03 16.26
N GLY A 102 -4.27 -0.45 17.42
CA GLY A 102 -3.79 0.02 18.70
C GLY A 102 -2.27 -0.03 18.82
N ARG A 103 -1.63 1.13 18.91
CA ARG A 103 -1.09 1.75 20.13
C ARG A 103 -0.55 3.15 19.78
N PRO A 104 -0.63 4.14 20.69
CA PRO A 104 -0.02 5.43 20.47
C PRO A 104 1.51 5.24 20.40
N PHE A 105 2.14 5.77 19.35
CA PHE A 105 3.58 6.03 19.40
C PHE A 105 3.81 7.05 20.53
N PRO A 106 4.75 6.82 21.46
CA PRO A 106 5.07 7.82 22.46
C PRO A 106 5.62 9.04 21.73
N ALA A 107 4.92 10.17 21.88
CA ALA A 107 5.47 11.48 21.64
C ALA A 107 6.52 11.76 22.72
N GLU A 108 7.68 11.14 22.62
CA GLU A 108 8.87 11.54 23.39
C GLU A 108 9.99 11.90 22.41
N LEU A 109 9.82 13.05 21.76
CA LEU A 109 10.93 13.97 21.58
C LEU A 109 10.86 14.96 22.73
N SER A 110 11.41 14.53 23.86
CA SER A 110 11.87 15.43 24.90
C SER A 110 12.92 16.35 24.29
N CYS A 111 12.51 17.56 23.92
CA CYS A 111 13.40 18.71 23.91
C CYS A 111 13.23 19.49 25.21
N ALA A 112 13.29 18.80 26.36
CA ALA A 112 13.66 19.43 27.61
C ALA A 112 15.18 19.51 27.68
N GLY A 113 15.75 20.48 26.96
CA GLY A 113 17.12 20.94 27.13
C GLY A 113 17.09 22.34 27.74
N ILE A 114 16.75 22.43 29.02
CA ILE A 114 17.01 23.63 29.82
C ILE A 114 18.53 23.73 29.94
N HIS A 115 19.13 24.77 29.36
CA HIS A 115 20.35 25.35 29.91
C HIS A 115 20.28 26.87 29.76
N GLN A 116 19.73 27.48 30.81
CA GLN A 116 20.18 28.81 31.26
C GLN A 116 21.65 28.66 31.67
N TYR A 117 22.53 29.50 31.12
CA TYR A 117 23.73 29.97 31.80
C TYR A 117 24.02 31.40 31.30
N GLN A 118 23.77 32.32 32.24
CA GLN A 118 24.27 33.69 32.43
C GLN A 118 24.35 34.66 31.23
#